data_AF-A0A140K8L2-F1
#
_entry.id   AF-A0A140K8L2-F1
#
_cell.length_a   1.000
_cell.length_b   1.000
_cell.length_c   1.000
_cell.angle_alpha   90.00
_cell.angle_beta   90.00
_cell.angle_gamma   90.00
#
_symmetry.space_group_name_H-M   'P 1'
#
loop_
_entity.id
_entity.type
_entity.pdbx_description
1 polymer ?
#
loop_
_entity_poly.entity_id
_entity_poly.type
_entity_poly.pdbx_seq_one_letter_code
_entity_poly.pdbx_strand_id
1 'polypeptide(L)'
;MPLADLMYSDIYDGLTKNVVAGYYFGLSEVDGVPCHHLVFVQDNIDWQIWIEDSDTPLPRKVAVGYKDKPGVPRYLAVIDDWNMTPQVAKDEFTFTPPADAKEVELVQVTPY
;
A
#
# COMPACT_ATOMS: atom_id res chain seq x y z
N MET A 1 -5.20 -0.16 -7.70
CA MET A 1 -5.52 0.20 -6.30
C MET A 1 -4.24 0.70 -5.64
N PRO A 2 -4.26 1.78 -4.84
CA PRO A 2 -3.04 2.46 -4.39
C PRO A 2 -2.06 1.60 -3.56
N LEU A 3 -2.55 0.57 -2.85
CA LEU A 3 -1.74 -0.25 -1.95
C LEU A 3 -1.57 -1.71 -2.40
N ALA A 4 -2.00 -2.06 -3.62
CA ALA A 4 -1.95 -3.45 -4.06
C ALA A 4 -0.53 -4.03 -4.03
N ASP A 5 0.48 -3.19 -4.30
CA ASP A 5 1.87 -3.62 -4.39
C ASP A 5 2.48 -3.99 -3.02
N LEU A 6 1.84 -3.62 -1.90
CA LEU A 6 2.20 -4.10 -0.56
C LEU A 6 1.80 -5.56 -0.31
N MET A 7 0.94 -6.13 -1.15
CA MET A 7 0.36 -7.46 -0.96
C MET A 7 1.03 -8.52 -1.85
N TYR A 8 2.07 -8.16 -2.61
CA TYR A 8 2.85 -9.13 -3.36
C TYR A 8 3.71 -9.99 -2.44
N SER A 9 4.01 -11.21 -2.90
CA SER A 9 4.94 -12.09 -2.20
C SER A 9 6.37 -11.53 -2.16
N ASP A 10 6.76 -10.76 -3.19
CA ASP A 10 7.97 -9.94 -3.19
C ASP A 10 7.58 -8.47 -3.16
N ILE A 11 7.44 -7.93 -1.95
CA ILE A 11 7.05 -6.55 -1.70
C ILE A 11 8.14 -5.59 -2.21
N TYR A 12 9.42 -5.97 -2.10
CA TYR A 12 10.52 -5.10 -2.49
C TYR A 12 10.52 -4.87 -4.00
N ASP A 13 10.45 -5.94 -4.79
CA ASP A 13 10.37 -5.81 -6.26
C ASP A 13 9.14 -5.00 -6.67
N GLY A 14 7.98 -5.30 -6.08
CA GLY A 14 6.73 -4.61 -6.36
C GLY A 14 6.79 -3.11 -6.10
N LEU A 15 7.22 -2.70 -4.90
CA LEU A 15 7.27 -1.30 -4.48
C LEU A 15 8.38 -0.50 -5.16
N THR A 16 9.54 -1.13 -5.41
CA THR A 16 10.70 -0.43 -5.98
C THR A 16 10.71 -0.42 -7.50
N LYS A 17 9.77 -1.14 -8.13
CA LYS A 17 9.55 -1.09 -9.58
C LYS A 17 9.34 0.35 -10.04
N ASN A 18 10.15 0.78 -11.02
CA ASN A 18 10.16 2.13 -11.59
C ASN A 18 10.60 3.26 -10.63
N VAL A 19 11.10 2.95 -9.44
CA VAL A 19 11.72 3.96 -8.55
C VAL A 19 13.00 4.49 -9.21
N VAL A 20 13.07 5.81 -9.36
CA VAL A 20 14.24 6.50 -9.92
C VAL A 20 15.09 7.17 -8.85
N ALA A 21 14.50 7.48 -7.69
CA ALA A 21 15.21 8.00 -6.53
C ALA A 21 14.52 7.61 -5.23
N GLY A 22 15.31 7.46 -4.16
CA GLY A 22 14.84 7.20 -2.81
C GLY A 22 15.57 8.09 -1.80
N TYR A 23 14.85 8.53 -0.77
CA TYR A 23 15.32 9.44 0.25
C TYR A 23 14.89 8.96 1.63
N TYR A 24 15.81 9.05 2.59
CA TYR A 24 15.50 8.83 4.00
C TYR A 24 15.40 10.18 4.70
N PHE A 25 14.24 10.46 5.29
CA PHE A 25 13.91 11.74 5.92
C PHE A 25 14.13 11.73 7.44
N GLY A 26 14.59 10.61 8.01
CA GLY A 26 14.81 10.47 9.45
C GLY A 26 13.61 9.86 10.16
N LEU A 27 13.60 10.03 11.48
CA LEU A 27 12.50 9.58 12.34
C LEU A 27 11.38 10.63 12.35
N SER A 28 10.14 10.14 12.27
CA SER A 28 8.93 10.94 12.47
C SER A 28 7.86 10.08 13.13
N GLU A 29 6.92 10.69 13.83
CA GLU A 29 5.88 9.96 14.54
C GLU A 29 4.65 9.69 13.65
N VAL A 30 4.10 8.48 13.77
CA VAL A 30 2.76 8.12 13.28
C VAL A 30 1.97 7.62 14.48
N ASP A 31 0.94 8.37 14.88
CA ASP A 31 0.10 8.07 16.05
C ASP A 31 0.91 7.79 17.33
N GLY A 32 1.95 8.61 17.56
CA GLY A 32 2.85 8.50 18.72
C GLY A 32 3.88 7.38 18.63
N VAL A 33 3.95 6.64 17.51
CA VAL A 33 4.95 5.59 17.26
C VAL A 33 6.09 6.17 16.42
N PRO A 34 7.35 6.13 16.89
CA PRO A 34 8.51 6.53 16.09
C PRO A 34 8.66 5.65 14.85
N CYS A 35 8.81 6.28 13.68
CA CYS A 35 8.92 5.60 12.41
C CYS A 35 10.03 6.20 11.54
N HIS A 36 10.80 5.34 10.87
CA HIS A 36 11.63 5.72 9.74
C HIS A 36 10.75 6.20 8.58
N HIS A 37 10.98 7.43 8.12
CA HIS A 37 10.26 8.02 6.99
C HIS A 37 11.10 7.91 5.72
N LEU A 38 10.57 7.17 4.74
CA LEU A 38 11.17 7.01 3.42
C LEU A 38 10.28 7.63 2.35
N VAL A 39 10.91 8.24 1.34
CA VAL A 39 10.25 8.86 0.20
C VAL A 39 10.88 8.33 -1.07
N PHE A 40 10.05 7.96 -2.03
CA PHE A 40 10.45 7.40 -3.31
C PHE A 40 9.81 8.16 -4.46
N VAL A 41 10.60 8.36 -5.51
CA VAL A 41 10.22 9.12 -6.69
C VAL A 41 10.10 8.18 -7.88
N GLN A 42 9.01 8.30 -8.62
CA GLN A 42 8.77 7.68 -9.92
C GLN A 42 8.30 8.75 -10.91
N ASP A 43 8.18 8.42 -12.19
CA ASP A 43 7.79 9.38 -13.23
C ASP A 43 6.37 9.93 -13.00
N ASN A 44 5.43 9.06 -12.63
CA ASN A 44 4.01 9.39 -12.49
C ASN A 44 3.55 9.56 -11.03
N ILE A 45 4.27 9.01 -10.06
CA ILE A 45 3.93 9.09 -8.64
C ILE A 45 5.14 9.41 -7.77
N ASP A 46 4.90 10.06 -6.63
CA ASP A 46 5.80 10.03 -5.48
C ASP A 46 5.10 9.28 -4.36
N TRP A 47 5.77 8.31 -3.75
CA TRP A 47 5.20 7.56 -2.64
C TRP A 47 6.10 7.60 -1.41
N GLN A 48 5.48 7.46 -0.25
CA GLN A 48 6.13 7.58 1.03
C GLN A 48 5.65 6.45 1.92
N ILE A 49 6.54 5.95 2.77
CA ILE A 49 6.23 4.93 3.76
C ILE A 49 6.88 5.28 5.08
N TRP A 50 6.14 5.02 6.15
CA TRP A 50 6.62 5.12 7.53
C TRP A 50 6.70 3.70 8.08
N ILE A 51 7.90 3.30 8.47
CA ILE A 51 8.19 1.97 9.01
C ILE A 51 8.57 2.15 10.47
N GLU A 52 7.89 1.43 11.37
CA GLU A 52 8.14 1.49 12.80
C GLU A 52 9.62 1.27 13.14
N ASP A 53 10.18 2.12 14.00
CA ASP A 53 11.53 1.98 14.55
C ASP A 53 11.49 1.00 15.73
N SER A 54 11.45 -0.30 15.40
CA SER A 54 11.42 -1.38 16.38
C SER A 54 12.06 -2.67 15.85
N ASP A 55 12.20 -3.67 16.72
CA ASP A 55 12.69 -5.00 16.34
C ASP A 55 11.76 -5.72 15.34
N THR A 56 10.51 -5.26 15.21
CA THR A 56 9.55 -5.76 14.21
C THR A 56 9.08 -4.58 13.35
N PRO A 57 9.85 -4.17 12.33
CA PRO A 57 9.62 -2.94 11.58
C PRO A 57 8.39 -3.07 10.68
N LEU A 58 7.25 -2.58 11.16
CA LEU A 58 5.96 -2.67 10.47
C LEU A 58 5.61 -1.36 9.77
N PRO A 59 5.02 -1.39 8.56
CA PRO A 59 4.47 -0.19 7.94
C PRO A 59 3.33 0.39 8.78
N ARG A 60 3.43 1.67 9.15
CA ARG A 60 2.41 2.39 9.93
C ARG A 60 1.61 3.38 9.09
N LYS A 61 2.18 3.84 7.98
CA LYS A 61 1.55 4.81 7.09
C LYS A 61 2.12 4.70 5.68
N VAL A 62 1.28 4.94 4.68
CA VAL A 62 1.67 5.09 3.28
C VAL A 62 0.96 6.30 2.68
N ALA A 63 1.70 7.10 1.92
CA ALA A 63 1.15 8.21 1.14
C ALA A 63 1.56 8.06 -0.32
N VAL A 64 0.66 8.34 -1.25
CA VAL A 64 0.95 8.33 -2.70
C VAL A 64 0.42 9.62 -3.30
N GLY A 65 1.30 10.43 -3.90
CA GLY A 65 0.95 11.60 -4.68
C GLY A 65 1.03 11.28 -6.18
N TYR A 66 -0.05 11.57 -6.91
CA TYR A 66 -0.13 11.32 -8.35
C TYR A 66 0.18 12.60 -9.13
N LYS A 67 1.29 12.60 -9.87
CA LYS A 67 1.80 13.76 -10.62
C LYS A 67 1.03 14.04 -11.91
N ASP A 68 0.51 12.98 -12.51
CA ASP A 68 -0.10 12.98 -13.85
C ASP A 68 -1.61 13.23 -13.82
N LYS A 69 -2.24 13.28 -12.64
CA LYS A 69 -3.70 13.44 -12.51
C LYS A 69 -4.09 14.90 -12.25
N PRO A 70 -5.18 15.38 -12.88
CA PRO A 70 -5.73 16.70 -12.59
C PRO A 70 -5.98 16.89 -11.09
N GLY A 71 -5.50 18.01 -10.54
CA GLY A 71 -5.62 18.32 -9.11
C GLY A 71 -4.58 17.64 -8.21
N VAL A 72 -3.62 16.88 -8.77
CA VAL A 72 -2.51 16.24 -8.04
C VAL A 72 -2.98 15.53 -6.76
N PRO A 73 -3.91 14.57 -6.90
CA PRO A 73 -4.55 13.92 -5.76
C PRO A 73 -3.50 13.18 -4.92
N ARG A 74 -3.80 13.06 -3.63
CA ARG A 74 -3.02 12.27 -2.68
C ARG A 74 -3.87 11.19 -2.06
N TYR A 75 -3.36 9.98 -2.08
CA TYR A 75 -3.86 8.88 -1.27
C TYR A 75 -3.08 8.81 0.03
N LEU A 76 -3.78 8.54 1.13
CA LEU A 76 -3.18 8.32 2.43
C LEU A 76 -3.85 7.12 3.11
N ALA A 77 -3.03 6.21 3.61
CA ALA A 77 -3.45 5.13 4.49
C ALA A 77 -2.62 5.14 5.75
N VAL A 78 -3.29 5.03 6.89
CA VAL A 78 -2.69 4.68 8.17
C VAL A 78 -3.00 3.21 8.40
N ILE A 79 -1.99 2.45 8.80
CA ILE A 79 -2.07 1.00 9.00
C ILE A 79 -1.80 0.74 10.46
N ASP A 80 -2.80 0.22 11.15
CA ASP A 80 -2.77 -0.11 12.57
C ASP A 80 -3.14 -1.60 12.79
N ASP A 81 -3.11 -2.02 14.05
CA ASP A 81 -3.53 -3.35 14.52
C ASP A 81 -2.93 -4.55 13.77
N TRP A 82 -1.62 -4.52 13.56
CA TRP A 82 -0.88 -5.63 12.95
C TRP A 82 -0.97 -6.91 13.80
N ASN A 83 -1.50 -7.97 13.20
CA ASN A 83 -1.40 -9.32 13.73
C ASN A 83 -0.38 -10.15 12.92
N MET A 84 0.78 -10.40 13.53
CA MET A 84 1.89 -11.16 12.89
C MET A 84 1.78 -12.68 13.10
N THR A 85 0.77 -13.14 13.84
CA THR A 85 0.47 -14.56 14.05
C THR A 85 -1.00 -14.88 13.76
N PRO A 86 -1.54 -14.44 12.61
CA PRO A 86 -2.96 -14.59 12.33
C PRO A 86 -3.29 -16.07 12.14
N GLN A 87 -4.43 -16.49 12.68
CA GLN A 87 -4.98 -17.83 12.42
C GLN A 87 -6.01 -17.68 11.30
N VAL A 88 -5.58 -17.92 10.05
CA VAL A 88 -6.42 -17.77 8.86
C VAL A 88 -6.83 -19.15 8.36
N ALA A 89 -8.14 -19.40 8.25
CA ALA A 89 -8.66 -20.64 7.70
C ALA A 89 -8.37 -20.73 6.19
N LYS A 90 -8.21 -21.95 5.66
CA LYS A 90 -7.89 -22.15 4.23
C LYS A 90 -9.00 -21.62 3.30
N ASP A 91 -10.23 -21.62 3.78
CA ASP A 91 -11.43 -21.21 3.07
C ASP A 91 -11.87 -19.77 3.39
N GLU A 92 -11.15 -19.04 4.25
CA GLU A 92 -11.48 -17.67 4.65
C GLU A 92 -11.65 -16.73 3.44
N PHE A 93 -10.82 -16.90 2.41
CA PHE A 93 -10.88 -16.11 1.18
C PHE A 93 -11.74 -16.72 0.08
N THR A 94 -12.53 -17.76 0.39
CA THR A 94 -13.46 -18.37 -0.57
C THR A 94 -14.73 -17.54 -0.62
N PHE A 95 -14.98 -16.90 -1.75
CA PHE A 95 -16.23 -16.19 -1.98
C PHE A 95 -17.38 -17.18 -2.20
N THR A 96 -18.37 -17.16 -1.31
CA THR A 96 -19.66 -17.86 -1.51
C THR A 96 -20.72 -16.81 -1.83
N PRO A 97 -21.24 -16.77 -3.07
CA PRO A 97 -22.22 -15.74 -3.44
C PRO A 97 -23.54 -15.95 -2.69
N PRO A 98 -24.19 -14.87 -2.20
CA PRO A 98 -25.56 -14.96 -1.70
C PRO A 98 -26.51 -15.33 -2.84
N ALA A 99 -27.68 -15.91 -2.51
CA ALA A 99 -28.59 -16.51 -3.48
C ALA A 99 -29.11 -15.55 -4.57
N ASP A 100 -29.14 -14.25 -4.29
CA ASP A 100 -29.59 -13.18 -5.17
C ASP A 100 -28.44 -12.45 -5.88
N ALA A 101 -27.19 -12.84 -5.63
CA ALA A 101 -26.05 -12.29 -6.36
C ALA A 101 -26.15 -12.63 -7.85
N LYS A 102 -25.87 -11.62 -8.68
CA LYS A 102 -25.72 -11.80 -10.12
C LYS A 102 -24.25 -11.71 -10.45
N GLU A 103 -23.76 -12.69 -11.19
CA GLU A 103 -22.44 -12.62 -11.78
C GLU A 103 -22.39 -11.46 -12.78
N VAL A 104 -21.33 -10.66 -12.70
CA VAL A 104 -21.05 -9.57 -13.64
C VAL A 104 -19.77 -9.92 -14.35
N GLU A 105 -19.80 -9.95 -15.68
CA GLU A 105 -18.58 -10.10 -16.48
C GLU A 105 -17.65 -8.91 -16.22
N LEU A 106 -16.40 -9.19 -15.86
CA LEU A 106 -15.35 -8.19 -15.75
C LEU A 106 -14.96 -7.71 -17.15
N VAL A 107 -15.54 -6.59 -17.58
CA VAL A 107 -15.16 -5.94 -18.83
C VAL A 107 -13.88 -5.14 -18.59
N GLN A 108 -12.81 -5.44 -19.34
CA GLN A 108 -11.62 -4.61 -19.32
C GLN A 108 -11.94 -3.25 -19.93
N VAL A 109 -11.86 -2.20 -19.11
CA VAL A 109 -12.00 -0.82 -19.59
C VAL A 109 -10.72 -0.46 -20.34
N THR A 110 -10.80 -0.33 -21.67
CA THR A 110 -9.68 0.20 -22.46
C THR A 110 -9.51 1.69 -22.10
N PRO A 111 -8.32 2.15 -21.67
CA PRO A 111 -8.11 3.56 -21.40
C PRO A 111 -8.29 4.37 -22.70
N TYR A 112 -9.02 5.48 -22.62
CA TYR A 112 -9.11 6.48 -23.70
C TYR A 112 -7.81 7.27 -23.87
#